data_AF-A0AAP5B9E7-F1
#
_entry.id   AF-A0AAP5B9E7-F1
#
_cell.length_a   1.000
_cell.length_b   1.000
_cell.length_c   1.000
_cell.angle_alpha   90.00
_cell.angle_beta   90.00
_cell.angle_gamma   90.00
#
_symmetry.space_group_name_H-M   'P 1'
#
loop_
_entity.id
_entity.type
_entity.pdbx_description
1 polymer ?
#
loop_
_entity_poly.entity_id
_entity_poly.type
_entity_poly.pdbx_seq_one_letter_code
_entity_poly.pdbx_strand_id
1 'polypeptide(L)'
;MSGTNRQPTAQRGGRRPSSLVDSQLEHLENMVQYVTRGDAVGVLVPLDHEYWEKRIRALEETHELIASQRKRVVKLLDRLGSEAQTKLRRRTAA
;
A
#
# COMPACT_ATOMS: atom_id res chain seq x y z
N MET A 1 -6.22 -24.65 36.47
CA MET A 1 -5.94 -23.29 35.96
C MET A 1 -5.91 -23.36 34.44
N SER A 2 -6.64 -22.46 33.80
CA SER A 2 -7.19 -22.59 32.45
C SER A 2 -6.17 -22.45 31.30
N GLY A 3 -6.30 -23.37 30.33
CA GLY A 3 -6.26 -23.15 28.88
C GLY A 3 -5.18 -22.27 28.25
N THR A 4 -4.11 -22.89 27.76
CA THR A 4 -3.35 -22.39 26.60
C THR A 4 -3.79 -23.12 25.34
N ASN A 5 -5.05 -22.91 24.93
CA ASN A 5 -5.46 -23.18 23.56
C ASN A 5 -5.50 -21.86 22.78
N ARG A 6 -4.36 -21.52 22.18
CA ARG A 6 -4.30 -20.58 21.06
C ARG A 6 -3.52 -21.26 19.94
N GLN A 7 -4.05 -22.35 19.42
CA GLN A 7 -3.87 -22.61 18.00
C GLN A 7 -4.70 -21.56 17.25
N PRO A 8 -4.09 -20.67 16.45
CA PRO A 8 -4.84 -20.00 15.41
C PRO A 8 -5.32 -21.13 14.51
N THR A 9 -6.61 -21.41 14.54
CA THR A 9 -7.24 -22.24 13.52
C THR A 9 -6.97 -21.55 12.19
N ALA A 10 -5.97 -22.07 11.48
CA ALA A 10 -5.72 -21.78 10.09
C ALA A 10 -6.94 -22.29 9.31
N GLN A 11 -8.02 -21.52 9.32
CA GLN A 11 -9.06 -21.63 8.31
C GLN A 11 -8.48 -21.05 7.03
N ARG A 12 -8.14 -21.97 6.13
CA ARG A 12 -8.02 -21.70 4.69
C ARG A 12 -9.17 -20.79 4.24
N GLY A 13 -8.85 -19.62 3.70
CA GLY A 13 -9.73 -18.88 2.80
C GLY A 13 -10.16 -17.48 3.26
N GLY A 14 -10.02 -17.11 4.53
CA GLY A 14 -10.37 -15.79 5.02
C GLY A 14 -9.21 -14.80 4.88
N ARG A 15 -9.46 -13.62 4.29
CA ARG A 15 -8.47 -12.54 4.35
C ARG A 15 -8.28 -12.11 5.82
N ARG A 16 -7.13 -11.52 6.14
CA ARG A 16 -6.80 -11.07 7.50
C ARG A 16 -7.73 -9.93 7.95
N PRO A 17 -7.94 -9.76 9.27
CA PRO A 17 -8.84 -8.73 9.80
C PRO A 17 -8.43 -7.30 9.41
N SER A 18 -9.41 -6.42 9.23
CA SER A 18 -9.24 -5.00 8.89
C SER A 18 -8.49 -4.19 9.95
N SER A 19 -8.51 -4.61 11.21
CA SER A 19 -7.93 -3.88 12.34
C SER A 19 -6.42 -3.67 12.23
N LEU A 20 -5.73 -4.52 11.44
CA LEU A 20 -4.29 -4.44 11.22
C LEU A 20 -3.90 -3.52 10.06
N VAL A 21 -4.88 -2.99 9.32
CA VAL A 21 -4.63 -2.33 8.04
C VAL A 21 -4.44 -0.82 8.19
N ASP A 22 -5.02 -0.19 9.22
CA ASP A 22 -4.99 1.28 9.31
C ASP A 22 -3.58 1.84 9.47
N SER A 23 -2.72 1.19 10.27
CA SER A 23 -1.31 1.57 10.43
C SER A 23 -0.48 1.27 9.17
N GLN A 24 -0.81 0.20 8.46
CA GLN A 24 -0.16 -0.13 7.18
C GLN A 24 -0.53 0.90 6.10
N LEU A 25 -1.78 1.34 6.06
CA LEU A 25 -2.23 2.40 5.14
C LEU A 25 -1.59 3.74 5.47
N GLU A 26 -1.47 4.10 6.75
CA GLU A 26 -0.79 5.33 7.15
C GLU A 26 0.68 5.33 6.72
N HIS A 27 1.38 4.20 6.92
CA HIS A 27 2.75 4.05 6.44
C HIS A 27 2.85 4.20 4.92
N LEU A 28 1.96 3.55 4.16
CA LEU A 28 1.94 3.65 2.70
C LEU A 28 1.61 5.08 2.23
N GLU A 29 0.70 5.77 2.89
CA GLU A 29 0.37 7.18 2.60
C GLU A 29 1.59 8.08 2.74
N ASN A 30 2.34 7.92 3.83
CA ASN A 30 3.56 8.69 4.07
C ASN A 30 4.66 8.35 3.06
N MET A 31 4.86 7.07 2.74
CA MET A 31 5.87 6.64 1.77
C MET A 31 5.54 7.10 0.35
N VAL A 32 4.28 6.95 -0.09
CA VAL A 32 3.82 7.46 -1.39
C VAL A 32 3.98 8.98 -1.46
N GLN A 33 3.65 9.71 -0.38
CA GLN A 33 3.87 11.14 -0.34
C GLN A 33 5.36 11.51 -0.46
N TYR A 34 6.24 10.78 0.23
CA TYR A 34 7.68 11.01 0.18
C TYR A 34 8.26 10.78 -1.23
N VAL A 35 7.94 9.65 -1.87
CA VAL A 35 8.49 9.32 -3.20
C VAL A 35 7.91 10.18 -4.33
N THR A 36 6.68 10.69 -4.15
CA THR A 36 6.04 11.60 -5.12
C THR A 36 6.56 13.04 -5.02
N ARG A 37 7.09 13.47 -3.87
CA ARG A 37 7.64 14.83 -3.71
C ARG A 37 8.97 15.07 -4.41
N GLY A 38 9.67 14.01 -4.85
CA GLY A 38 10.95 14.14 -5.56
C GLY A 38 12.17 14.35 -4.67
N ASP A 39 12.03 14.41 -3.34
CA ASP A 39 13.16 14.46 -2.39
C ASP A 39 13.90 13.12 -2.27
N ALA A 40 13.34 12.05 -2.84
CA ALA A 40 13.86 10.68 -2.74
C ALA A 40 14.87 10.30 -3.83
N VAL A 41 15.32 11.25 -4.68
CA VAL A 41 16.09 10.98 -5.92
C VAL A 41 17.45 10.30 -5.68
N GLY A 42 17.96 10.24 -4.45
CA GLY A 42 19.28 9.65 -4.16
C GLY A 42 19.32 8.33 -3.37
N VAL A 43 18.27 7.94 -2.63
CA VAL A 43 18.44 6.95 -1.54
C VAL A 43 17.59 5.68 -1.67
N LEU A 44 16.51 5.67 -2.47
CA LEU A 44 15.56 4.55 -2.56
C LEU A 44 15.41 3.99 -3.99
N VAL A 45 16.53 3.81 -4.68
CA VAL A 45 16.58 3.43 -6.10
C VAL A 45 15.86 2.11 -6.47
N PRO A 46 15.52 1.15 -5.59
CA PRO A 46 14.67 0.02 -6.01
C PRO A 46 13.17 0.17 -5.68
N LEU A 47 12.73 1.21 -4.96
CA LEU A 47 11.34 1.34 -4.50
C LEU A 47 10.55 2.31 -5.39
N ASP A 48 10.43 1.94 -6.66
CA ASP A 48 9.75 2.73 -7.69
C ASP A 48 8.22 2.66 -7.60
N HIS A 49 7.55 3.31 -8.56
CA HIS A 49 6.10 3.34 -8.66
C HIS A 49 5.48 1.93 -8.70
N GLU A 50 6.07 1.01 -9.46
CA GLU A 50 5.56 -0.36 -9.63
C GLU A 50 5.67 -1.15 -8.32
N TYR A 51 6.76 -0.98 -7.59
CA TYR A 51 6.93 -1.57 -6.26
C TYR A 51 5.80 -1.15 -5.31
N TRP A 52 5.52 0.15 -5.20
CA TRP A 52 4.49 0.65 -4.30
C TRP A 52 3.09 0.25 -4.72
N GLU A 53 2.80 0.20 -6.03
CA GLU A 53 1.53 -0.30 -6.54
C GLU A 53 1.30 -1.76 -6.12
N LYS A 54 2.28 -2.65 -6.33
CA LYS A 54 2.20 -4.05 -5.91
C LYS A 54 1.94 -4.19 -4.42
N ARG A 55 2.63 -3.39 -3.60
CA ARG A 55 2.47 -3.38 -2.15
C ARG A 55 1.07 -2.96 -1.71
N ILE A 56 0.47 -1.98 -2.38
CA ILE A 56 -0.91 -1.52 -2.10
C ILE A 56 -1.93 -2.59 -2.53
N ARG A 57 -1.78 -3.20 -3.72
CA ARG A 57 -2.67 -4.27 -4.17
C ARG A 57 -2.63 -5.50 -3.26
N ALA A 58 -1.45 -5.83 -2.74
CA ALA A 58 -1.30 -6.92 -1.78
C ALA A 58 -2.13 -6.70 -0.50
N LEU A 59 -2.40 -5.46 -0.07
CA LEU A 59 -3.30 -5.21 1.06
C LEU A 59 -4.73 -5.64 0.75
N GLU A 60 -5.23 -5.35 -0.46
CA GLU A 60 -6.57 -5.74 -0.88
C GLU A 60 -6.73 -7.25 -0.98
N GLU A 61 -5.68 -7.93 -1.43
CA GLU A 61 -5.66 -9.40 -1.58
C GLU A 61 -5.57 -10.11 -0.23
N THR A 62 -4.85 -9.53 0.73
CA THR A 62 -4.52 -10.20 2.00
C THR A 62 -5.44 -9.81 3.16
N HIS A 63 -6.19 -8.70 3.11
CA HIS A 63 -7.02 -8.21 4.20
C HIS A 63 -8.47 -7.92 3.80
N GLU A 64 -9.40 -8.13 4.73
CA GLU A 64 -10.82 -7.76 4.57
C GLU A 64 -11.00 -6.26 4.78
N LEU A 65 -10.71 -5.48 3.74
CA LEU A 65 -10.80 -4.03 3.83
C LEU A 65 -12.24 -3.55 4.01
N ILE A 66 -12.46 -2.70 5.02
CA ILE A 66 -13.70 -1.95 5.17
C ILE A 66 -13.78 -0.79 4.17
N ALA A 67 -14.97 -0.21 3.98
CA ALA A 67 -15.21 0.81 2.95
C ALA A 67 -14.26 2.02 3.04
N SER A 68 -13.97 2.51 4.24
CA SER A 68 -13.02 3.62 4.45
C SER A 68 -11.59 3.25 4.04
N GLN A 69 -11.14 2.04 4.36
CA GLN A 69 -9.82 1.53 3.99
C GLN A 69 -9.70 1.35 2.47
N ARG A 70 -10.72 0.80 1.81
CA ARG A 70 -10.77 0.69 0.34
C ARG A 70 -10.68 2.06 -0.33
N LYS A 71 -11.39 3.06 0.20
CA LYS A 71 -11.33 4.43 -0.31
C LYS A 71 -9.92 5.02 -0.22
N ARG A 72 -9.19 4.74 0.87
CA ARG A 72 -7.78 5.15 1.04
C ARG A 72 -6.88 4.45 0.02
N VAL A 73 -7.07 3.14 -0.20
CA VAL A 73 -6.33 2.36 -1.21
C VAL A 73 -6.51 2.94 -2.61
N VAL A 74 -7.76 3.17 -3.05
CA VAL A 74 -8.04 3.76 -4.36
C VAL A 74 -7.33 5.10 -4.52
N LYS A 75 -7.43 5.99 -3.52
CA LYS A 75 -6.75 7.29 -3.54
C LYS A 75 -5.23 7.18 -3.66
N LEU A 76 -4.62 6.17 -3.03
CA LEU A 76 -3.18 5.92 -3.14
C LEU A 76 -2.78 5.46 -4.54
N LEU A 77 -3.54 4.53 -5.13
CA LEU A 77 -3.31 4.04 -6.49
C LEU A 77 -3.47 5.17 -7.52
N ASP A 78 -4.52 5.99 -7.40
CA ASP A 78 -4.75 7.14 -8.27
C ASP A 78 -3.59 8.14 -8.22
N ARG A 79 -3.09 8.43 -7.02
CA ARG A 79 -1.98 9.34 -6.79
C ARG A 79 -0.69 8.82 -7.43
N LEU A 80 -0.41 7.53 -7.23
CA LEU A 80 0.74 6.87 -7.84
C LEU A 80 0.65 6.93 -9.37
N GLY A 81 -0.51 6.60 -9.95
CA GLY A 81 -0.72 6.62 -11.41
C GLY A 81 -0.58 8.02 -12.01
N SER A 82 -1.12 9.04 -11.35
CA SER A 82 -1.01 10.45 -11.77
C SER A 82 0.44 10.95 -11.79
N GLU A 83 1.24 10.55 -10.79
CA GLU A 83 2.66 10.92 -10.73
C GLU A 83 3.46 10.23 -11.85
N ALA A 84 3.22 8.94 -12.10
CA ALA A 84 3.90 8.20 -13.17
C ALA A 84 3.65 8.84 -14.54
N GLN A 85 2.40 9.22 -14.83
CA GLN A 85 2.02 9.93 -16.05
C GLN A 85 2.71 11.30 -16.16
N THR A 86 2.79 12.04 -15.06
CA THR A 86 3.47 13.35 -15.02
C THR A 86 4.97 13.23 -15.29
N LYS A 87 5.63 12.25 -14.67
CA LYS A 87 7.06 11.96 -14.91
C LYS A 87 7.32 11.53 -16.35
N LEU A 88 6.44 10.71 -16.94
CA LEU A 88 6.54 10.29 -18.33
C LEU A 88 6.43 11.50 -19.29
N ARG A 89 5.42 12.36 -19.09
CA ARG A 89 5.22 13.57 -19.91
C ARG A 89 6.43 14.52 -19.87
N ARG A 90 7.06 14.71 -18.70
CA ARG A 90 8.28 15.51 -18.58
C ARG A 90 9.45 14.92 -19.35
N ARG A 91 9.60 13.58 -19.37
CA ARG A 91 10.66 12.89 -20.11
C ARG A 91 10.48 12.97 -21.62
N THR A 92 9.24 12.96 -22.12
CA THR A 92 8.96 13.06 -23.56
C THR A 92 9.00 14.48 -24.11
N ALA A 93 8.97 15.49 -23.24
CA ALA A 93 9.02 16.91 -23.61
C ALA A 93 10.43 17.52 -23.53
N ALA A 94 11.42 16.74 -23.10
CA ALA A 94 12.85 17.06 -23.08
C ALA A 94 13.56 16.38 -24.24
#